data_AF-Q6UV40-F1
#
_entry.id   AF-Q6UV40-F1
#
_cell.length_a   1.000
_cell.length_b   1.000
_cell.length_c   1.000
_cell.angle_alpha   90.00
_cell.angle_beta   90.00
_cell.angle_gamma   90.00
#
_symmetry.space_group_name_H-M   'P 1'
#
loop_
_entity.id
_entity.type
_entity.pdbx_description
1 polymer ?
#
loop_
_entity_poly.entity_id
_entity_poly.type
_entity_poly.pdbx_seq_one_letter_code
_entity_poly.pdbx_strand_id
1 'polypeptide(L)'
;TNGETTTQGLDGLSERCAQYKKDGADFAKWRCVLKIGEHTPSSLAIMENANVLARYASICQQNGIVPIVEPEILPDGDHDLKRCQYVTEKVLAAVYKALSDHHIYLEGT
;
A
#
# COMPACT_ATOMS: atom_id res chain seq x y z
N THR A 1 -1.77 12.57 -13.90
CA THR A 1 -2.10 11.13 -14.00
C THR A 1 -3.41 10.99 -14.77
N ASN A 2 -3.74 9.81 -15.31
CA ASN A 2 -5.02 9.57 -15.99
C ASN A 2 -6.01 8.86 -15.06
N GLY A 3 -6.59 9.61 -14.10
CA GLY A 3 -7.55 9.06 -13.14
C GLY A 3 -6.94 8.08 -12.12
N GLU A 4 -5.63 8.16 -11.88
CA GLU A 4 -4.92 7.41 -10.83
C GLU A 4 -5.03 8.15 -9.49
N THR A 5 -4.98 7.40 -8.40
CA THR A 5 -5.23 7.92 -7.04
C THR A 5 -4.07 7.65 -6.09
N THR A 6 -4.04 8.38 -4.98
CA THR A 6 -3.29 8.05 -3.78
C THR A 6 -4.26 7.97 -2.60
N THR A 7 -3.88 7.25 -1.55
CA THR A 7 -4.76 6.99 -0.41
C THR A 7 -4.43 7.91 0.76
N GLN A 8 -5.45 8.51 1.35
CA GLN A 8 -5.32 9.45 2.46
C GLN A 8 -5.53 8.78 3.83
N GLY A 9 -5.18 9.52 4.88
CA GLY A 9 -5.49 9.19 6.28
C GLY A 9 -4.27 9.03 7.19
N LEU A 10 -3.06 9.32 6.72
CA LEU A 10 -1.85 9.21 7.56
C LEU A 10 -1.86 10.21 8.71
N ASP A 11 -2.52 11.36 8.53
CA ASP A 11 -2.70 12.36 9.57
C ASP A 11 -3.51 11.78 10.74
N GLY A 12 -2.95 11.88 11.94
CA GLY A 12 -3.55 11.34 13.16
C GLY A 12 -3.60 9.80 13.22
N LEU A 13 -2.91 9.09 12.32
CA LEU A 13 -2.98 7.62 12.26
C LEU A 13 -2.38 6.98 13.52
N SER A 14 -1.31 7.54 14.07
CA SER A 14 -0.65 6.99 15.26
C SER A 14 -1.60 6.98 16.47
N GLU A 15 -2.30 8.09 16.71
CA GLU A 15 -3.27 8.22 17.78
C GLU A 15 -4.43 7.25 17.61
N ARG A 16 -4.92 7.08 16.38
CA ARG A 16 -5.97 6.11 16.07
C ARG A 16 -5.47 4.66 16.28
N CYS A 17 -4.28 4.31 15.79
CA CYS A 17 -3.68 2.99 16.02
C CYS A 17 -3.48 2.69 17.51
N ALA A 18 -2.96 3.64 18.28
CA ALA A 18 -2.79 3.50 19.72
C ALA A 18 -4.14 3.25 20.42
N GLN A 19 -5.20 3.95 20.01
CA GLN A 19 -6.54 3.74 20.53
C GLN A 19 -7.08 2.36 20.13
N TYR A 20 -7.01 1.99 18.85
CA TYR A 20 -7.48 0.69 18.38
C TYR A 20 -6.74 -0.47 19.05
N LYS A 21 -5.44 -0.32 19.33
CA LYS A 21 -4.70 -1.35 20.08
C LYS A 21 -5.21 -1.50 21.51
N LYS A 22 -5.53 -0.39 22.20
CA LYS A 22 -6.16 -0.42 23.54
C LYS A 22 -7.55 -1.07 23.50
N ASP A 23 -8.27 -0.88 22.40
CA ASP A 23 -9.60 -1.46 22.19
C ASP A 23 -9.54 -2.94 21.74
N GLY A 24 -8.34 -3.50 21.54
CA GLY A 24 -8.11 -4.93 21.27
C GLY A 24 -7.85 -5.30 19.81
N ALA A 25 -7.62 -4.32 18.93
CA ALA A 25 -7.22 -4.61 17.55
C ALA A 25 -5.75 -5.07 17.45
N ASP A 26 -5.51 -6.17 16.75
CA ASP A 26 -4.15 -6.72 16.56
C ASP A 26 -3.59 -6.50 15.16
N PHE A 27 -4.45 -6.22 14.18
CA PHE A 27 -4.06 -5.92 12.81
C PHE A 27 -4.91 -4.79 12.22
N ALA A 28 -4.39 -4.15 11.18
CA ALA A 28 -5.09 -3.12 10.42
C ALA A 28 -4.97 -3.42 8.93
N LYS A 29 -5.75 -2.70 8.12
CA LYS A 29 -5.72 -2.79 6.66
C LYS A 29 -5.58 -1.41 6.05
N TRP A 30 -4.74 -1.30 5.03
CA TRP A 30 -4.68 -0.09 4.20
C TRP A 30 -4.64 -0.42 2.72
N ARG A 31 -5.62 0.10 1.99
CA ARG A 31 -5.84 -0.20 0.57
C ARG A 31 -5.43 0.97 -0.30
N CYS A 32 -4.44 0.73 -1.16
CA CYS A 32 -4.08 1.62 -2.26
C CYS A 32 -4.54 1.02 -3.58
N VAL A 33 -5.00 1.84 -4.52
CA VAL A 33 -5.61 1.38 -5.77
C VAL A 33 -4.78 1.84 -6.96
N LEU A 34 -4.46 0.91 -7.85
CA LEU A 34 -3.73 1.13 -9.09
C LEU A 34 -4.54 0.62 -10.29
N LYS A 35 -4.53 1.37 -11.38
CA LYS A 35 -5.33 1.08 -12.59
C LYS A 35 -4.44 0.65 -13.74
N ILE A 36 -4.81 -0.40 -14.45
CA ILE A 36 -4.15 -0.80 -15.69
C ILE A 36 -4.78 -0.06 -16.86
N GLY A 37 -3.94 0.53 -17.69
CA GLY A 37 -4.32 1.18 -18.94
C GLY A 37 -3.11 1.26 -19.88
N GLU A 38 -3.26 1.98 -20.99
CA GLU A 38 -2.19 2.16 -21.97
C GLU A 38 -0.94 2.82 -21.35
N HIS A 39 -1.15 3.79 -20.45
CA HIS A 39 -0.10 4.55 -19.77
C HIS A 39 -0.15 4.45 -18.23
N THR A 40 -0.98 3.55 -17.69
CA THR A 40 -1.15 3.35 -16.23
C THR A 40 -0.89 1.90 -15.83
N PRO A 41 -0.39 1.64 -14.60
CA PRO A 41 -0.03 2.64 -13.60
C PRO A 41 1.25 3.39 -13.97
N SER A 42 1.25 4.71 -13.78
CA SER A 42 2.41 5.56 -13.99
C SER A 42 3.44 5.36 -12.89
N SER A 43 4.72 5.65 -13.17
CA SER A 43 5.77 5.59 -12.14
C SER A 43 5.43 6.43 -10.91
N LEU A 44 4.79 7.59 -11.11
CA LEU A 44 4.34 8.45 -10.02
C LEU A 44 3.32 7.72 -9.13
N ALA A 45 2.27 7.13 -9.71
CA ALA A 45 1.25 6.43 -8.92
C ALA A 45 1.82 5.21 -8.18
N ILE A 46 2.73 4.46 -8.80
CA ILE A 46 3.42 3.34 -8.15
C ILE A 46 4.21 3.84 -6.94
N MET A 47 5.05 4.86 -7.12
CA MET A 47 5.90 5.39 -6.06
C MET A 47 5.10 6.01 -4.92
N GLU A 48 4.07 6.80 -5.22
CA GLU A 48 3.22 7.43 -4.20
C GLU A 48 2.50 6.37 -3.35
N ASN A 49 1.85 5.40 -3.98
CA ASN A 49 1.11 4.36 -3.25
C ASN A 49 2.05 3.42 -2.46
N ALA A 50 3.24 3.10 -2.98
CA ALA A 50 4.25 2.33 -2.26
C ALA A 50 4.74 3.07 -0.99
N ASN A 51 5.03 4.37 -1.10
CA ASN A 51 5.46 5.18 0.04
C ASN A 51 4.34 5.35 1.08
N VAL A 52 3.09 5.54 0.64
CA VAL A 52 1.94 5.60 1.56
C VAL A 52 1.80 4.31 2.35
N LEU A 53 1.87 3.15 1.68
CA LEU A 53 1.78 1.85 2.33
C LEU A 53 2.94 1.62 3.32
N ALA A 54 4.15 2.02 2.97
CA ALA A 54 5.30 1.88 3.86
C ALA A 54 5.22 2.77 5.10
N ARG A 55 4.75 4.03 4.95
CA ARG A 55 4.50 4.92 6.09
C ARG A 55 3.38 4.39 6.99
N TYR A 56 2.29 3.92 6.38
CA TYR A 56 1.19 3.26 7.10
C TYR A 56 1.69 2.07 7.92
N ALA A 57 2.49 1.18 7.30
CA ALA A 57 3.04 0.00 7.97
C ALA A 57 3.93 0.37 9.16
N SER A 58 4.78 1.40 9.00
CA SER A 58 5.64 1.89 10.08
C SER A 58 4.83 2.38 11.29
N ILE A 59 3.78 3.18 11.05
CA ILE A 59 2.92 3.71 12.11
C ILE A 59 2.15 2.58 12.81
N CYS A 60 1.69 1.57 12.08
CA CYS A 60 1.02 0.41 12.69
C CYS A 60 1.96 -0.37 13.60
N GLN A 61 3.18 -0.70 13.12
CA GLN A 61 4.15 -1.48 13.89
C GLN A 61 4.61 -0.74 15.15
N GLN A 62 4.81 0.58 15.08
CA GLN A 62 5.11 1.42 16.25
C GLN A 62 4.03 1.36 17.35
N ASN A 63 2.79 1.06 16.97
CA ASN A 63 1.64 0.96 17.86
C ASN A 63 1.22 -0.50 18.14
N GLY A 64 2.04 -1.49 17.77
CA GLY A 64 1.76 -2.90 18.04
C GLY A 64 0.61 -3.49 17.23
N ILE A 65 0.35 -2.94 16.04
CA ILE A 65 -0.66 -3.42 15.08
C ILE A 65 0.06 -4.00 13.87
N VAL A 66 -0.31 -5.22 13.45
CA VAL A 66 0.17 -5.86 12.22
C VAL A 66 -0.47 -5.17 11.00
N PRO A 67 0.32 -4.58 10.07
CA PRO A 67 -0.23 -3.88 8.91
C PRO A 67 -0.45 -4.79 7.70
N ILE A 68 -1.71 -5.04 7.33
CA ILE A 68 -2.04 -5.63 6.03
C ILE A 68 -1.80 -4.57 4.94
N VAL A 69 -0.76 -4.80 4.14
CA VAL A 69 -0.34 -3.96 3.02
C VAL A 69 -1.09 -4.37 1.75
N GLU A 70 -2.04 -3.55 1.27
CA GLU A 70 -2.92 -3.91 0.14
C GLU A 70 -2.75 -2.95 -1.06
N PRO A 71 -1.79 -3.22 -1.97
CA PRO A 71 -1.66 -2.53 -3.25
C PRO A 71 -2.57 -3.18 -4.30
N GLU A 72 -3.85 -2.85 -4.29
CA GLU A 72 -4.81 -3.44 -5.22
C GLU A 72 -4.62 -2.93 -6.65
N ILE A 73 -4.51 -3.88 -7.58
CA ILE A 73 -4.53 -3.63 -9.01
C ILE A 73 -5.92 -3.94 -9.51
N LEU A 74 -6.62 -2.93 -10.01
CA LEU A 74 -8.00 -3.08 -10.45
C LEU A 74 -8.08 -4.01 -11.68
N PRO A 75 -9.08 -4.90 -11.74
CA PRO A 75 -9.32 -5.75 -12.90
C PRO A 75 -9.94 -5.00 -14.08
N ASP A 76 -10.38 -3.75 -13.89
CA ASP A 76 -11.04 -2.95 -14.93
C ASP A 76 -10.14 -2.73 -16.17
N GLY A 77 -10.74 -2.88 -17.36
CA GLY A 77 -10.11 -2.64 -18.66
C GLY A 77 -9.96 -3.89 -19.51
N ASP A 78 -9.44 -3.72 -20.74
CA ASP A 78 -9.35 -4.79 -21.75
C ASP A 78 -7.97 -5.49 -21.79
N HIS A 79 -7.20 -5.40 -20.70
CA HIS A 79 -5.86 -5.95 -20.64
C HIS A 79 -5.87 -7.48 -20.43
N ASP A 80 -4.84 -8.16 -20.95
CA ASP A 80 -4.72 -9.60 -20.77
C ASP A 80 -4.04 -9.97 -19.43
N LEU A 81 -4.03 -11.28 -19.13
CA LEU A 81 -3.41 -11.81 -17.92
C LEU A 81 -1.91 -11.48 -17.84
N LYS A 82 -1.20 -11.46 -18.97
CA LYS A 82 0.24 -11.16 -19.01
C LYS A 82 0.51 -9.71 -18.61
N ARG A 83 -0.33 -8.78 -19.04
CA ARG A 83 -0.26 -7.39 -18.63
C ARG A 83 -0.56 -7.23 -17.14
N CYS A 84 -1.58 -7.91 -16.62
CA CYS A 84 -1.87 -7.90 -15.19
C CYS A 84 -0.70 -8.44 -14.35
N GLN A 85 -0.11 -9.58 -14.75
CA GLN A 85 1.09 -10.13 -14.12
C GLN A 85 2.24 -9.13 -14.10
N TYR A 86 2.58 -8.55 -15.26
CA TYR A 86 3.67 -7.58 -15.38
C TYR A 86 3.49 -6.36 -14.46
N VAL A 87 2.27 -5.82 -14.41
CA VAL A 87 1.96 -4.69 -13.53
C VAL A 87 2.05 -5.11 -12.06
N THR A 88 1.56 -6.31 -11.72
CA THR A 88 1.62 -6.86 -10.36
C THR A 88 3.06 -7.01 -9.88
N GLU A 89 3.93 -7.61 -10.67
CA GLU A 89 5.35 -7.75 -10.35
C GLU A 89 6.02 -6.39 -10.09
N LYS A 90 5.75 -5.41 -10.96
CA LYS A 90 6.30 -4.05 -10.80
C LYS A 90 5.81 -3.35 -9.54
N VAL A 91 4.51 -3.42 -9.27
CA VAL A 91 3.91 -2.77 -8.10
C VAL A 91 4.41 -3.41 -6.82
N LEU A 92 4.40 -4.75 -6.73
CA LEU A 92 4.88 -5.46 -5.54
C LEU A 92 6.37 -5.20 -5.29
N ALA A 93 7.21 -5.22 -6.33
CA ALA A 93 8.63 -4.90 -6.19
C ALA A 93 8.85 -3.48 -5.62
N ALA A 94 8.08 -2.49 -6.10
CA ALA A 94 8.16 -1.13 -5.59
C ALA A 94 7.66 -1.01 -4.14
N VAL A 95 6.58 -1.72 -3.79
CA VAL A 95 6.05 -1.76 -2.42
C VAL A 95 7.07 -2.37 -1.47
N TYR A 96 7.62 -3.54 -1.76
CA TYR A 96 8.62 -4.18 -0.90
C TYR A 96 9.92 -3.38 -0.81
N LYS A 97 10.33 -2.70 -1.88
CA LYS A 97 11.45 -1.75 -1.82
C LYS A 97 11.15 -0.60 -0.84
N ALA A 98 9.96 0.00 -0.92
CA ALA A 98 9.55 1.06 0.00
C ALA A 98 9.44 0.56 1.46
N LEU A 99 8.90 -0.64 1.69
CA LEU A 99 8.88 -1.26 3.02
C LEU A 99 10.30 -1.42 3.59
N SER A 100 11.24 -1.87 2.76
CA SER A 100 12.65 -1.98 3.15
C SER A 100 13.27 -0.61 3.46
N ASP A 101 13.00 0.42 2.65
CA ASP A 101 13.51 1.78 2.85
C ASP A 101 12.96 2.43 4.13
N HIS A 102 11.76 2.03 4.55
CA HIS A 102 11.12 2.43 5.79
C HIS A 102 11.46 1.54 6.99
N HIS A 103 12.39 0.59 6.82
CA HIS A 103 12.85 -0.32 7.88
C HIS A 103 11.72 -1.13 8.53
N ILE A 104 10.74 -1.55 7.74
CA ILE A 104 9.61 -2.36 8.23
C ILE A 104 10.08 -3.77 8.60
N TYR A 105 9.59 -4.28 9.72
CA TYR A 105 9.80 -5.67 10.14
C TYR A 105 8.87 -6.59 9.34
N LEU A 106 9.37 -7.21 8.27
CA LEU A 106 8.54 -7.94 7.30
C LEU A 106 7.87 -9.19 7.89
N GLU A 107 8.48 -9.84 8.88
CA GLU A 107 7.89 -11.00 9.56
C GLU A 107 6.67 -10.63 10.42
N GLY A 108 6.40 -9.33 10.60
CA GLY A 108 5.23 -8.80 11.29
C GLY A 108 4.39 -7.85 10.42
N THR A 109 4.36 -8.08 9.11
CA THR A 109 3.40 -7.45 8.16
C THR A 109 2.35 -8.45 7.71
#